data_AF-A0A0Q9JMV9-F1
#
_entry.id   AF-A0A0Q9JMV9-F1
#
_cell.length_a   1.000
_cell.length_b   1.000
_cell.length_c   1.000
_cell.angle_alpha   90.00
_cell.angle_beta   90.00
_cell.angle_gamma   90.00
#
_symmetry.space_group_name_H-M   'P 1'
#
loop_
_entity.id
_entity.type
_entity.pdbx_description
1 polymer ?
#
loop_
_entity_poly.entity_id
_entity_poly.type
_entity_poly.pdbx_seq_one_letter_code
_entity_poly.pdbx_strand_id
1 'polypeptide(L)'
;MELVYFVGSCLWIPVALKFGDWKSLKRYAASVYYVMLGSVLAVVITANRELWIYESPTYHIDDTIIELFITFVVFPSAFFVFLSRYPNGSGVLKPFLYITLWVGVFAGCEAFVHYYLRIMSYQNGWIISALHS
;
A
#
# COMPACT_ATOMS: atom_id res chain seq x y z
N MET A 1 5.09 0.67 18.36
CA MET A 1 4.98 1.38 17.08
C MET A 1 4.50 0.43 15.98
N GLU A 2 4.87 -0.86 16.03
CA GLU A 2 4.42 -1.86 15.05
C GLU A 2 2.90 -2.06 15.02
N LEU A 3 2.23 -1.96 16.19
CA LEU A 3 0.77 -2.05 16.28
C LEU A 3 0.03 -1.04 15.39
N VAL A 4 0.64 0.11 15.09
CA VAL A 4 0.04 1.12 14.21
C VAL A 4 -0.02 0.60 12.77
N TYR A 5 1.02 -0.11 12.30
CA TYR A 5 1.00 -0.75 10.98
C TYR A 5 -0.01 -1.87 10.91
N PHE A 6 -0.08 -2.72 11.94
CA PHE A 6 -1.05 -3.81 12.00
C PHE A 6 -2.49 -3.27 12.01
N VAL A 7 -2.79 -2.32 12.91
CA VAL A 7 -4.13 -1.71 13.00
C VAL A 7 -4.47 -0.96 11.72
N GLY A 8 -3.57 -0.12 11.21
CA GLY A 8 -3.75 0.64 9.98
C GLY A 8 -3.97 -0.25 8.76
N SER A 9 -3.25 -1.36 8.66
CA SER A 9 -3.43 -2.34 7.59
C SER A 9 -4.77 -3.06 7.70
N CYS A 10 -5.17 -3.45 8.91
CA CYS A 10 -6.46 -4.07 9.17
C CYS A 10 -7.65 -3.15 8.88
N LEU A 11 -7.49 -1.82 8.94
CA LEU A 11 -8.55 -0.87 8.55
C LEU A 11 -8.91 -0.97 7.05
N TRP A 12 -8.04 -1.50 6.20
CA TRP A 12 -8.37 -1.73 4.78
C TRP A 12 -9.36 -2.88 4.57
N ILE A 13 -9.43 -3.84 5.50
CA ILE A 13 -10.35 -4.98 5.43
C ILE A 13 -11.82 -4.53 5.45
N PRO A 14 -12.31 -3.73 6.42
CA PRO A 14 -13.70 -3.25 6.41
C PRO A 14 -13.98 -2.32 5.22
N VAL A 15 -12.99 -1.57 4.74
CA VAL A 15 -13.11 -0.75 3.52
C VAL A 15 -13.36 -1.66 2.31
N ALA A 16 -12.60 -2.75 2.17
CA ALA A 16 -12.81 -3.74 1.11
C ALA A 16 -14.17 -4.43 1.22
N LEU A 17 -14.60 -4.79 2.45
CA LEU A 17 -15.92 -5.39 2.70
C LEU A 17 -17.07 -4.46 2.28
N LYS A 18 -16.96 -3.17 2.60
CA LYS A 18 -18.02 -2.20 2.33
C LYS A 18 -18.06 -1.74 0.86
N PHE A 19 -16.91 -1.60 0.22
CA PHE A 19 -16.82 -0.92 -1.08
C PHE A 19 -16.45 -1.84 -2.25
N GLY A 20 -15.98 -3.06 -1.98
CA GLY A 20 -15.62 -4.05 -2.99
C GLY A 20 -16.84 -4.76 -3.59
N ASP A 21 -16.75 -5.09 -4.88
CA ASP A 21 -17.78 -5.87 -5.56
C ASP A 21 -17.49 -7.37 -5.45
N TRP A 22 -17.95 -7.96 -4.35
CA TRP A 22 -17.74 -9.37 -4.02
C TRP A 22 -18.30 -10.33 -5.06
N LYS A 23 -19.29 -9.92 -5.86
CA LYS A 23 -19.89 -10.76 -6.91
C LYS A 23 -18.93 -10.98 -8.08
N SER A 24 -18.06 -10.01 -8.35
CA SER A 24 -17.08 -10.07 -9.44
C SER A 24 -15.64 -10.30 -8.94
N LEU A 25 -15.46 -10.70 -7.68
CA LEU A 25 -14.15 -10.96 -7.06
C LEU A 25 -13.25 -11.87 -7.93
N LYS A 26 -13.81 -12.93 -8.51
CA LYS A 26 -13.07 -13.85 -9.40
C LYS A 26 -12.48 -13.15 -10.63
N ARG A 27 -13.14 -12.11 -11.14
CA ARG A 27 -12.66 -11.33 -12.29
C ARG A 27 -11.42 -10.52 -11.95
N TYR A 28 -11.34 -9.99 -10.74
CA TYR A 28 -10.24 -9.13 -10.30
C TYR A 28 -9.13 -9.91 -9.58
N ALA A 29 -9.38 -11.15 -9.17
CA ALA A 29 -8.43 -11.99 -8.44
C ALA A 29 -7.07 -12.10 -9.16
N ALA A 30 -7.06 -12.32 -10.48
CA ALA A 30 -5.82 -12.41 -11.24
C ALA A 30 -4.98 -11.12 -11.17
N SER A 31 -5.62 -9.95 -11.26
CA SER A 31 -4.93 -8.65 -11.18
C SER A 31 -4.44 -8.37 -9.77
N VAL A 32 -5.21 -8.74 -8.74
CA VAL A 32 -4.79 -8.62 -7.34
C VAL A 32 -3.58 -9.51 -7.07
N TYR A 33 -3.60 -10.77 -7.52
CA TYR A 33 -2.45 -11.67 -7.37
C TYR A 33 -1.21 -11.19 -8.12
N TYR A 34 -1.38 -10.61 -9.32
CA TYR A 34 -0.28 -10.01 -10.06
C TYR A 34 0.42 -8.91 -9.26
N VAL A 35 -0.35 -8.01 -8.64
CA VAL A 35 0.20 -6.93 -7.80
C VAL A 35 0.88 -7.48 -6.56
N MET A 36 0.27 -8.44 -5.88
CA MET A 36 0.86 -9.07 -4.70
C MET A 36 2.19 -9.75 -5.05
N LEU A 37 2.22 -10.49 -6.15
CA LEU A 37 3.44 -11.17 -6.62
C LEU A 37 4.53 -10.18 -7.02
N GLY A 38 4.17 -9.09 -7.69
CA GLY A 38 5.09 -7.99 -8.00
C GLY A 38 5.68 -7.35 -6.74
N SER A 39 4.87 -7.13 -5.71
CA SER A 39 5.33 -6.63 -4.42
C SER A 39 6.31 -7.59 -3.75
N VAL A 40 5.96 -8.87 -3.63
CA VAL A 40 6.85 -9.88 -3.03
C VAL A 40 8.16 -9.97 -3.81
N LEU A 41 8.10 -9.94 -5.15
CA LEU A 41 9.31 -9.91 -5.97
C LEU A 41 10.16 -8.67 -5.70
N ALA A 42 9.55 -7.50 -5.50
CA ALA A 42 10.28 -6.29 -5.15
C ALA A 42 11.07 -6.51 -3.86
N VAL A 43 10.42 -7.00 -2.80
CA VAL A 43 11.08 -7.34 -1.51
C VAL A 43 12.25 -8.30 -1.71
N VAL A 44 12.07 -9.36 -2.49
CA VAL A 44 13.12 -10.36 -2.74
C VAL A 44 14.30 -9.77 -3.51
N ILE A 45 14.05 -8.94 -4.52
CA ILE A 45 15.10 -8.31 -5.34
C ILE A 45 15.84 -7.24 -4.54
N THR A 46 15.12 -6.50 -3.70
CA THR A 46 15.67 -5.42 -2.87
C THR A 46 16.09 -5.89 -1.48
N ALA A 47 16.17 -7.20 -1.22
CA ALA A 47 16.53 -7.73 0.11
C ALA A 47 17.89 -7.23 0.62
N ASN A 48 18.82 -6.88 -0.28
CA ASN A 48 20.13 -6.30 0.10
C ASN A 48 20.12 -4.77 0.25
N ARG A 49 19.06 -4.09 -0.20
CA ARG A 49 18.85 -2.64 -0.12
C ARG A 49 17.36 -2.38 0.05
N GLU A 50 16.86 -2.62 1.26
CA GLU A 50 15.45 -2.46 1.58
C GLU A 50 14.97 -1.07 1.15
N LEU A 51 13.84 -1.06 0.43
CA LEU A 51 13.20 0.18 -0.04
C LEU A 51 12.71 1.01 1.15
N TRP A 52 12.28 0.30 2.19
CA TRP A 52 11.64 0.86 3.37
C TRP A 52 12.25 0.21 4.60
N ILE A 53 12.77 1.03 5.51
CA ILE A 53 13.14 0.56 6.84
C ILE A 53 11.99 0.90 7.79
N TYR A 54 11.51 -0.10 8.51
CA TYR A 54 10.40 0.01 9.46
C TYR A 54 10.96 0.00 10.88
N GLU A 55 10.86 1.12 11.59
CA GLU A 55 11.33 1.14 12.98
C GLU A 55 10.43 0.27 13.87
N SER A 56 10.99 -0.85 14.34
CA SER A 56 10.32 -1.85 15.20
C SER A 56 10.91 -1.88 16.62
N PRO A 57 10.75 -0.81 17.43
CA PRO A 57 11.41 -0.71 18.73
C PRO A 57 10.79 -1.57 19.84
N THR A 58 9.59 -2.12 19.67
CA THR A 58 8.86 -2.79 20.76
C THR A 58 8.95 -4.31 20.67
N TYR A 59 8.85 -4.87 19.47
CA TYR A 59 8.84 -6.32 19.25
C TYR A 59 9.99 -6.79 18.35
N HIS A 60 10.83 -5.90 17.82
CA HIS A 60 11.95 -6.22 16.93
C HIS A 60 11.55 -7.17 15.79
N ILE A 61 10.39 -6.90 15.18
CA ILE A 61 9.89 -7.63 14.02
C ILE A 61 10.72 -7.22 12.82
N ASP A 62 11.18 -8.20 12.03
CA ASP A 62 11.91 -7.93 10.80
C ASP A 62 11.07 -7.13 9.81
N ASP A 63 11.69 -6.15 9.16
CA ASP A 63 11.08 -5.26 8.17
C ASP A 63 10.42 -6.02 7.02
N THR A 64 11.06 -7.10 6.59
CA THR A 64 10.50 -8.05 5.61
C THR A 64 9.16 -8.64 6.05
N ILE A 65 8.99 -8.97 7.34
CA ILE A 65 7.73 -9.53 7.86
C ILE A 65 6.63 -8.47 7.84
N ILE A 66 6.96 -7.23 8.20
CA ILE A 66 6.03 -6.09 8.16
C ILE A 66 5.60 -5.82 6.72
N GLU A 67 6.55 -5.79 5.77
CA GLU A 67 6.28 -5.55 4.36
C GLU A 67 5.44 -6.66 3.72
N LEU A 68 5.71 -7.93 4.06
CA LEU A 68 4.87 -9.05 3.65
C LEU A 68 3.45 -8.90 4.23
N PHE A 69 3.32 -8.56 5.51
CA PHE A 69 1.99 -8.37 6.11
C PHE A 69 1.19 -7.29 5.39
N ILE A 70 1.80 -6.14 5.11
CA ILE A 70 1.19 -5.06 4.32
C ILE A 70 0.81 -5.57 2.92
N THR A 71 1.70 -6.30 2.25
CA THR A 71 1.47 -6.87 0.92
C THR A 71 0.28 -7.83 0.90
N PHE A 72 0.10 -8.66 1.94
CA PHE A 72 -0.98 -9.66 1.99
C PHE A 72 -2.30 -9.12 2.55
N VAL A 73 -2.30 -7.96 3.22
CA VAL A 73 -3.51 -7.38 3.82
C VAL A 73 -3.95 -6.12 3.09
N VAL A 74 -3.06 -5.13 2.94
CA VAL A 74 -3.38 -3.82 2.38
C VAL A 74 -3.57 -3.92 0.88
N PHE A 75 -2.63 -4.54 0.15
CA PHE A 75 -2.71 -4.58 -1.31
C PHE A 75 -3.94 -5.32 -1.84
N PRO A 76 -4.27 -6.55 -1.42
CA PRO A 76 -5.49 -7.18 -1.91
C PRO A 76 -6.74 -6.39 -1.56
N SER A 77 -6.81 -5.79 -0.37
CA SER A 77 -7.96 -5.00 0.06
C SER A 77 -8.11 -3.71 -0.76
N ALA A 78 -7.04 -2.93 -0.88
CA ALA A 78 -7.05 -1.65 -1.56
C ALA A 78 -7.20 -1.80 -3.09
N PHE A 79 -6.44 -2.71 -3.71
CA PHE A 79 -6.53 -2.95 -5.15
C PHE A 79 -7.88 -3.57 -5.55
N PHE A 80 -8.48 -4.40 -4.69
CA PHE A 80 -9.82 -4.91 -4.95
C PHE A 80 -10.86 -3.78 -5.01
N VAL A 81 -10.81 -2.82 -4.08
CA VAL A 81 -11.70 -1.65 -4.10
C VAL A 81 -11.41 -0.77 -5.31
N PHE A 82 -10.12 -0.52 -5.60
CA PHE A 82 -9.69 0.24 -6.76
C PHE A 82 -10.31 -0.32 -8.05
N LEU A 83 -10.12 -1.63 -8.30
CA LEU A 83 -10.60 -2.32 -9.50
C LEU A 83 -12.13 -2.40 -9.55
N SER A 84 -12.78 -2.66 -8.42
CA SER A 84 -14.25 -2.78 -8.34
C SER A 84 -14.97 -1.51 -8.77
N ARG A 85 -14.35 -0.35 -8.54
CA ARG A 85 -14.95 0.97 -8.80
C ARG A 85 -14.25 1.74 -9.92
N TYR A 86 -13.31 1.11 -10.60
CA TYR A 86 -12.61 1.75 -11.70
C TYR A 86 -13.61 2.13 -12.80
N PRO A 87 -13.62 3.39 -13.27
CA PRO A 87 -14.67 3.90 -14.16
C PRO A 87 -14.47 3.43 -15.61
N ASN A 88 -14.54 2.12 -15.83
CA ASN A 88 -14.44 1.47 -17.12
C ASN A 88 -15.55 1.95 -18.07
N GLY A 89 -15.18 2.27 -19.31
CA GLY A 89 -16.13 2.74 -20.33
C GLY A 89 -16.54 4.22 -20.21
N SER A 90 -15.92 4.98 -19.31
CA SER A 90 -16.01 6.43 -19.31
C SER A 90 -14.85 7.06 -20.10
N GLY A 91 -15.03 8.28 -20.62
CA GLY A 91 -13.96 9.00 -21.32
C GLY A 91 -12.69 9.17 -20.45
N VAL A 92 -11.56 9.49 -21.08
CA VAL A 92 -10.20 9.44 -20.49
C VAL A 92 -10.00 10.23 -19.18
N LEU A 93 -10.80 11.28 -18.94
CA LEU A 93 -10.65 12.14 -17.78
C LEU A 93 -11.01 11.45 -16.45
N LYS A 94 -12.08 10.63 -16.43
CA LYS A 94 -12.54 9.99 -15.18
C LYS A 94 -11.56 8.93 -14.66
N PRO A 95 -11.03 8.01 -15.50
CA PRO A 95 -9.97 7.10 -15.07
C PRO A 95 -8.72 7.83 -14.59
N PHE A 96 -8.31 8.90 -15.28
CA PHE A 96 -7.16 9.70 -14.88
C PHE A 96 -7.34 10.30 -13.48
N LEU A 97 -8.44 11.03 -13.25
CA LEU A 97 -8.74 11.61 -11.93
C LEU A 97 -8.86 10.55 -10.84
N TYR A 98 -9.42 9.38 -11.17
CA TYR A 98 -9.53 8.27 -10.24
C TYR A 98 -8.15 7.73 -9.84
N ILE A 99 -7.24 7.52 -10.80
CA ILE A 99 -5.87 7.11 -10.52
C ILE A 99 -5.15 8.17 -9.68
N THR A 100 -5.25 9.45 -10.05
CA THR A 100 -4.63 10.55 -9.28
C THR A 100 -5.14 10.60 -7.84
N LEU A 101 -6.44 10.38 -7.62
CA LEU A 101 -7.02 10.31 -6.28
C LEU A 101 -6.39 9.17 -5.47
N TRP A 102 -6.26 7.97 -6.06
CA TRP A 102 -5.65 6.83 -5.38
C TRP A 102 -4.17 7.02 -5.10
N VAL A 103 -3.42 7.62 -6.02
CA VAL A 103 -2.04 8.04 -5.78
C VAL A 103 -1.98 9.01 -4.59
N GLY A 104 -2.88 9.99 -4.53
CA GLY A 104 -2.97 10.94 -3.42
C GLY A 104 -3.33 10.28 -2.08
N VAL A 105 -4.21 9.28 -2.08
CA VAL A 105 -4.55 8.50 -0.88
C VAL A 105 -3.33 7.75 -0.35
N PHE A 106 -2.62 7.01 -1.21
CA PHE A 106 -1.43 6.27 -0.80
C PHE A 106 -0.29 7.19 -0.37
N ALA A 107 0.00 8.25 -1.14
CA ALA A 107 0.99 9.26 -0.76
C ALA A 107 0.63 9.97 0.55
N GLY A 108 -0.65 10.24 0.79
CA GLY A 108 -1.14 10.83 2.04
C GLY A 108 -0.98 9.87 3.23
N CYS A 109 -1.29 8.58 3.06
CA CYS A 109 -1.05 7.57 4.09
C CYS A 109 0.44 7.45 4.42
N GLU A 110 1.28 7.42 3.39
CA GLU A 110 2.73 7.33 3.52
C GLU A 110 3.32 8.57 4.21
N ALA A 111 2.92 9.77 3.78
CA ALA A 111 3.31 11.02 4.42
C ALA A 111 2.83 11.08 5.87
N PHE A 112 1.62 10.59 6.17
CA PHE A 112 1.12 10.54 7.53
C PHE A 112 1.99 9.66 8.44
N VAL A 113 2.35 8.46 7.96
CA VAL A 113 3.24 7.54 8.67
C VAL A 113 4.66 8.11 8.82
N HIS A 114 5.19 8.74 7.77
CA HIS A 114 6.53 9.32 7.81
C HIS A 114 6.62 10.53 8.73
N TYR A 115 5.75 11.54 8.57
CA TYR A 115 5.86 12.81 9.28
C TYR A 115 5.37 12.75 10.73
N TYR A 116 4.24 12.09 10.99
CA TYR A 116 3.63 12.12 12.32
C TYR A 116 4.10 10.99 13.21
N LEU A 117 4.42 9.85 12.61
CA LEU A 117 4.77 8.66 13.38
C LEU A 117 6.28 8.38 13.36
N ARG A 118 7.03 8.93 12.38
CA ARG A 118 8.50 8.73 12.22
C ARG A 118 8.94 7.26 12.18
N ILE A 119 8.04 6.36 11.77
CA ILE A 119 8.27 4.92 11.85
C ILE A 119 8.88 4.38 10.54
N MET A 120 8.86 5.17 9.48
CA MET A 120 9.35 4.76 8.15
C MET A 120 10.50 5.67 7.73
N SER A 121 11.69 5.12 7.58
CA SER A 121 12.87 5.85 7.14
C SER A 121 13.31 5.38 5.76
N TYR A 122 13.67 6.33 4.91
CA TYR A 122 14.16 6.06 3.57
C TYR A 122 15.69 5.97 3.57
N GLN A 123 16.20 4.84 3.12
CA GLN A 123 17.60 4.73 2.73
C GLN A 123 17.77 5.20 1.27
N ASN A 124 19.00 5.57 0.90
CA ASN A 124 19.40 6.00 -0.46
C ASN A 124 18.97 7.41 -0.90
N GLY A 125 18.65 8.33 0.02
CA GLY A 125 18.39 9.74 -0.33
C GLY A 125 17.06 9.99 -1.03
N TRP A 126 16.12 9.04 -0.91
CA TRP A 126 14.75 9.20 -1.39
C TRP A 126 14.01 10.13 -0.44
N ILE A 127 13.46 11.22 -0.98
CA ILE A 127 12.73 12.23 -0.22
C ILE A 127 11.30 12.27 -0.76
N ILE A 128 10.31 12.06 0.12
CA ILE A 128 8.88 12.20 -0.22
C ILE A 128 8.55 13.64 -0.69
N SER A 129 9.38 14.62 -0.31
CA SER A 129 9.21 16.02 -0.68
C SER A 129 10.55 16.71 -0.85
N ALA A 130 10.75 17.44 -1.95
CA ALA A 130 11.91 18.30 -2.20
C ALA A 130 12.02 19.53 -1.25
N LEU A 131 11.48 19.45 -0.03
CA LEU A 131 11.33 20.56 0.92
C LEU A 131 12.01 20.22 2.26
N HIS A 132 13.33 20.04 2.20
CA HIS A 132 14.21 20.25 3.34
C HIS A 132 15.51 20.87 2.83
N SER A 133 15.52 22.20 2.82
CA SER A 133 16.71 23.06 2.82
C SER A 133 16.89 23.60 4.23
#